data_AF-A0A7C7VE76-F1
#
_entry.id   AF-A0A7C7VE76-F1
#
_cell.length_a   1.000
_cell.length_b   1.000
_cell.length_c   1.000
_cell.angle_alpha   90.00
_cell.angle_beta   90.00
_cell.angle_gamma   90.00
#
_symmetry.space_group_name_H-M   'P 1'
#
loop_
_entity.id
_entity.type
_entity.pdbx_description
1 polymer ?
#
loop_
_entity_poly.entity_id
_entity_poly.type
_entity_poly.pdbx_seq_one_letter_code
_entity_poly.pdbx_strand_id
1 'polypeptide(L)'
;AVMVGYYGNPEATKEAIDEEGWLHSGDAGYFDEDGHLIVIDRAKDVMTLHDGTKFSPQFIENKLKFSPYIREAVVFGGDWPFVTAFINIDFANVGKWAENHQIPYTTYTDLSQKPEVYELIKAHVIRANADLPPAARIRRFLLLHKELDADDAELTRTRKVRRRLIAQRYDDLISALYSQTNSVEVETTITYQDGRTAVIRTNLHIEDVDTEAVPTPA
;
A
#
# COMPACT_ATOMS: atom_id res chain seq x y z
N ALA A 1 31.84 -14.72 0.57
CA ALA A 1 32.60 -14.25 1.75
C ALA A 1 31.67 -13.43 2.62
N VAL A 2 31.66 -13.68 3.93
CA VAL A 2 30.88 -12.92 4.93
C VAL A 2 31.82 -11.91 5.60
N MET A 3 31.29 -10.78 6.07
CA MET A 3 32.10 -9.77 6.77
C MET A 3 32.70 -10.34 8.08
N VAL A 4 33.83 -9.79 8.52
CA VAL A 4 34.45 -10.17 9.80
C VAL A 4 33.71 -9.56 11.00
N GLY A 5 33.05 -8.43 10.79
CA GLY A 5 32.35 -7.67 11.83
C GLY A 5 32.21 -6.19 11.49
N TYR A 6 31.47 -5.47 12.32
CA TYR A 6 31.40 -4.00 12.26
C TYR A 6 32.62 -3.38 12.97
N TYR A 7 33.24 -2.39 12.33
CA TYR A 7 34.39 -1.69 12.88
C TYR A 7 34.04 -0.96 14.19
N GLY A 8 34.77 -1.29 15.27
CA GLY A 8 34.59 -0.65 16.57
C GLY A 8 33.26 -0.95 17.26
N ASN A 9 32.47 -1.92 16.78
CA ASN A 9 31.16 -2.27 17.32
C ASN A 9 31.00 -3.80 17.48
N PRO A 10 31.62 -4.39 18.52
CA PRO A 10 31.54 -5.83 18.75
C PRO A 10 30.13 -6.30 19.11
N GLU A 11 29.31 -5.46 19.73
CA GLU A 11 27.91 -5.76 20.07
C GLU A 11 27.06 -5.95 18.80
N ALA A 12 27.08 -4.97 17.89
CA ALA A 12 26.37 -5.09 16.61
C ALA A 12 26.90 -6.26 15.76
N THR A 13 28.17 -6.63 15.93
CA THR A 13 28.75 -7.79 15.25
C THR A 13 28.14 -9.09 15.77
N LYS A 14 28.01 -9.24 17.09
CA LYS A 14 27.37 -10.40 17.73
C LYS A 14 25.87 -10.48 17.45
N GLU A 15 25.21 -9.34 17.27
CA GLU A 15 23.80 -9.33 16.86
C GLU A 15 23.62 -9.75 15.39
N ALA A 16 24.56 -9.40 14.52
CA ALA A 16 24.46 -9.71 13.10
C ALA A 16 24.98 -11.11 12.74
N ILE A 17 25.97 -11.63 13.47
CA ILE A 17 26.60 -12.94 13.24
C ILE A 17 26.50 -13.77 14.52
N ASP A 18 25.82 -14.92 14.43
CA ASP A 18 25.64 -15.81 15.59
C ASP A 18 26.86 -16.68 15.90
N GLU A 19 26.75 -17.46 16.98
CA GLU A 19 27.82 -18.35 17.46
C GLU A 19 28.17 -19.49 16.47
N GLU A 20 27.26 -19.79 15.54
CA GLU A 20 27.45 -20.79 14.48
C GLU A 20 28.06 -20.16 13.21
N GLY A 21 28.22 -18.84 13.17
CA GLY A 21 28.81 -18.08 12.07
C GLY A 21 27.81 -17.67 10.99
N TRP A 22 26.50 -17.76 11.24
CA TRP A 22 25.48 -17.31 10.31
C TRP A 22 25.28 -15.80 10.39
N LEU A 23 25.27 -15.16 9.22
CA LEU A 23 24.88 -13.75 9.10
C LEU A 23 23.35 -13.63 9.04
N HIS A 24 22.75 -13.01 10.03
CA HIS A 24 21.34 -12.61 9.99
C HIS A 24 21.15 -11.45 9.02
N SER A 25 20.73 -11.74 7.79
CA SER A 25 20.49 -10.72 6.75
C SER A 25 19.43 -9.68 7.16
N GLY A 26 18.54 -10.07 8.07
CA GLY A 26 17.38 -9.29 8.48
C GLY A 26 16.26 -9.30 7.43
N ASP A 27 16.33 -10.20 6.46
CA ASP A 27 15.32 -10.37 5.41
C ASP A 27 14.36 -11.52 5.76
N ALA A 28 13.08 -11.32 5.50
CA ALA A 28 12.06 -12.35 5.56
C ALA A 28 11.84 -12.94 4.16
N GLY A 29 11.60 -14.23 4.11
CA GLY A 29 11.31 -14.96 2.88
C GLY A 29 10.71 -16.32 3.16
N TYR A 30 10.28 -16.99 2.09
CA TYR A 30 9.82 -18.37 2.14
C TYR A 30 10.38 -19.13 0.93
N PHE A 31 10.43 -20.45 1.02
CA PHE A 31 10.75 -21.31 -0.11
C PHE A 31 9.48 -21.69 -0.85
N ASP A 32 9.48 -21.56 -2.18
CA ASP A 32 8.39 -22.06 -3.01
C ASP A 32 8.45 -23.59 -3.17
N GLU A 33 7.48 -24.16 -3.91
CA GLU A 33 7.38 -25.61 -4.14
C GLU A 33 8.61 -26.19 -4.89
N ASP A 34 9.31 -25.35 -5.65
CA ASP A 34 10.51 -25.70 -6.41
C ASP A 34 11.81 -25.50 -5.59
N GLY A 35 11.71 -25.02 -4.34
CA GLY A 35 12.84 -24.80 -3.45
C GLY A 35 13.59 -23.49 -3.69
N HIS A 36 13.00 -22.52 -4.39
CA HIS A 36 13.59 -21.18 -4.54
C HIS A 36 13.24 -20.30 -3.35
N LEU A 37 14.23 -19.57 -2.81
CA LEU A 37 14.00 -18.57 -1.77
C LEU A 37 13.40 -17.30 -2.36
N ILE A 38 12.16 -17.00 -1.99
CA ILE A 38 11.48 -15.74 -2.29
C ILE A 38 11.65 -14.78 -1.13
N VAL A 39 12.45 -13.73 -1.33
CA VAL A 39 12.63 -12.65 -0.36
C VAL A 39 11.47 -11.67 -0.47
N ILE A 40 10.78 -11.40 0.64
CA ILE A 40 9.54 -10.62 0.65
C ILE A 40 9.69 -9.24 1.30
N ASP A 41 10.43 -9.12 2.41
CA ASP A 41 10.52 -7.88 3.17
C ASP A 41 11.71 -7.91 4.13
N ARG A 42 11.95 -6.81 4.84
CA ARG A 42 12.74 -6.86 6.07
C ARG A 42 11.94 -7.55 7.17
N ALA A 43 12.59 -8.44 7.92
CA ALA A 43 11.95 -9.19 9.01
C ALA A 43 11.26 -8.28 10.05
N LYS A 44 11.82 -7.09 10.29
CA LYS A 44 11.24 -6.07 11.19
C LYS A 44 10.06 -5.28 10.60
N ASP A 45 9.90 -5.30 9.27
CA ASP A 45 8.86 -4.55 8.56
C ASP A 45 7.63 -5.44 8.24
N VAL A 46 7.71 -6.75 8.53
CA VAL A 46 6.57 -7.69 8.51
C VAL A 46 5.54 -7.29 9.57
N MET A 47 4.27 -7.22 9.16
CA MET A 47 3.15 -6.90 10.03
C MET A 47 2.38 -8.17 10.43
N THR A 48 1.67 -8.09 11.55
CA THR A 48 0.88 -9.19 12.11
C THR A 48 -0.54 -8.71 12.28
N LEU A 49 -1.53 -9.43 11.73
CA LEU A 49 -2.94 -9.17 11.93
C LEU A 49 -3.37 -9.52 13.37
N HIS A 50 -4.57 -9.07 13.78
CA HIS A 50 -5.12 -9.36 15.11
C HIS A 50 -5.16 -10.87 15.46
N ASP A 51 -5.31 -11.74 14.47
CA ASP A 51 -5.34 -13.20 14.64
C ASP A 51 -3.94 -13.85 14.70
N GLY A 52 -2.86 -13.06 14.63
CA GLY A 52 -1.48 -13.54 14.62
C GLY A 52 -0.93 -13.84 13.21
N THR A 53 -1.74 -13.69 12.16
CA THR A 53 -1.30 -13.93 10.78
C THR A 53 -0.29 -12.88 10.35
N LYS A 54 0.87 -13.33 9.85
CA LYS A 54 1.91 -12.44 9.33
C LYS A 54 1.71 -12.13 7.86
N PHE A 55 1.97 -10.88 7.47
CA PHE A 55 1.99 -10.45 6.07
C PHE A 55 3.06 -9.38 5.85
N SER A 56 3.59 -9.30 4.63
CA SER A 56 4.48 -8.20 4.22
C SER A 56 3.66 -7.08 3.56
N PRO A 57 3.60 -5.89 4.17
CA PRO A 57 2.95 -4.75 3.52
C PRO A 57 3.69 -4.35 2.24
N GLN A 58 5.04 -4.32 2.25
CA GLN A 58 5.82 -3.90 1.10
C GLN A 58 5.66 -4.84 -0.10
N PHE A 59 5.55 -6.14 0.14
CA PHE A 59 5.28 -7.12 -0.91
C PHE A 59 3.95 -6.83 -1.61
N ILE A 60 2.88 -6.60 -0.84
CA ILE A 60 1.54 -6.29 -1.37
C ILE A 60 1.54 -4.95 -2.11
N GLU A 61 2.16 -3.91 -1.52
CA GLU A 61 2.31 -2.58 -2.14
C GLU A 61 3.04 -2.66 -3.49
N ASN A 62 4.17 -3.38 -3.54
CA ASN A 62 4.91 -3.58 -4.78
C ASN A 62 4.08 -4.35 -5.81
N LYS A 63 3.30 -5.34 -5.36
CA LYS A 63 2.41 -6.11 -6.21
C LYS A 63 1.36 -5.25 -6.90
N LEU A 64 0.71 -4.36 -6.13
CA LEU A 64 -0.23 -3.37 -6.67
C LEU A 64 0.45 -2.43 -7.67
N LYS A 65 1.66 -1.97 -7.37
CA LYS A 65 2.43 -1.05 -8.22
C LYS A 65 2.97 -1.65 -9.52
N PHE A 66 2.80 -2.96 -9.78
CA PHE A 66 2.98 -3.48 -11.14
C PHE A 66 1.85 -3.06 -12.09
N SER A 67 0.70 -2.64 -11.56
CA SER A 67 -0.35 -2.04 -12.37
C SER A 67 0.13 -0.69 -12.93
N PRO A 68 -0.02 -0.44 -14.25
CA PRO A 68 0.29 0.87 -14.81
C PRO A 68 -0.65 1.97 -14.30
N TYR A 69 -1.78 1.60 -13.69
CA TYR A 69 -2.79 2.55 -13.19
C TYR A 69 -2.60 2.91 -11.71
N ILE A 70 -1.66 2.27 -11.01
CA ILE A 70 -1.40 2.50 -9.59
C ILE A 70 -0.03 3.14 -9.42
N ARG A 71 0.00 4.39 -8.95
CA ARG A 71 1.24 5.13 -8.72
C ARG A 71 1.87 4.81 -7.38
N GLU A 72 1.06 4.77 -6.33
CA GLU A 72 1.49 4.44 -4.98
C GLU A 72 0.43 3.63 -4.27
N ALA A 73 0.85 2.76 -3.36
CA ALA A 73 -0.03 2.03 -2.48
C ALA A 73 0.54 2.03 -1.06
N VAL A 74 -0.35 2.16 -0.07
CA VAL A 74 0.01 2.00 1.34
C VAL A 74 -0.90 0.95 1.92
N VAL A 75 -0.30 -0.14 2.41
CA VAL A 75 -1.04 -1.26 2.96
C VAL A 75 -1.12 -1.14 4.48
N PHE A 76 -2.32 -1.39 5.02
CA PHE A 76 -2.62 -1.37 6.44
C PHE A 76 -3.09 -2.73 6.93
N GLY A 77 -2.89 -2.93 8.23
CA GLY A 77 -3.20 -4.12 9.02
C GLY A 77 -2.59 -3.89 10.40
N GLY A 78 -2.06 -4.92 11.04
CA GLY A 78 -1.56 -4.79 12.42
C GLY A 78 -2.63 -5.26 13.40
N ASP A 79 -2.99 -4.43 14.38
CA ASP A 79 -4.04 -4.74 15.36
C ASP A 79 -5.47 -4.83 14.77
N TRP A 80 -5.59 -4.81 13.44
CA TRP A 80 -6.83 -4.90 12.70
C TRP A 80 -7.09 -6.34 12.19
N PRO A 81 -8.37 -6.70 11.95
CA PRO A 81 -8.74 -8.07 11.60
C PRO A 81 -8.38 -8.49 10.17
N PHE A 82 -8.06 -7.55 9.28
CA PHE A 82 -7.73 -7.85 7.87
C PHE A 82 -6.87 -6.77 7.21
N VAL A 83 -6.35 -7.09 6.02
CA VAL A 83 -5.51 -6.18 5.23
C VAL A 83 -6.39 -5.20 4.43
N THR A 84 -6.01 -3.92 4.44
CA THR A 84 -6.65 -2.86 3.64
C THR A 84 -5.59 -2.00 2.94
N ALA A 85 -6.00 -1.12 2.02
CA ALA A 85 -5.04 -0.28 1.30
C ALA A 85 -5.55 1.14 0.99
N PHE A 86 -4.64 2.10 1.04
CA PHE A 86 -4.77 3.34 0.28
C PHE A 86 -4.08 3.19 -1.07
N ILE A 87 -4.66 3.78 -2.11
CA ILE A 87 -4.12 3.74 -3.46
C ILE A 87 -4.13 5.14 -4.05
N ASN A 88 -2.99 5.56 -4.60
CA ASN A 88 -2.91 6.66 -5.55
C ASN A 88 -2.96 6.12 -6.97
N ILE A 89 -3.86 6.68 -7.78
CA ILE A 89 -3.88 6.37 -9.21
C ILE A 89 -2.66 6.99 -9.90
N ASP A 90 -2.19 6.36 -10.98
CA ASP A 90 -1.30 7.02 -11.92
C ASP A 90 -2.11 7.98 -12.79
N PHE A 91 -2.04 9.27 -12.49
CA PHE A 91 -2.89 10.27 -13.12
C PHE A 91 -2.77 10.30 -14.65
N ALA A 92 -1.56 10.10 -15.17
CA ALA A 92 -1.32 10.13 -16.62
C ALA A 92 -1.92 8.89 -17.30
N ASN A 93 -1.67 7.69 -16.75
CA ASN A 93 -2.15 6.45 -17.34
C ASN A 93 -3.66 6.27 -17.18
N VAL A 94 -4.21 6.60 -16.01
CA VAL A 94 -5.66 6.56 -15.77
C VAL A 94 -6.36 7.66 -16.56
N GLY A 95 -5.77 8.84 -16.69
CA GLY A 95 -6.30 9.92 -17.55
C GLY A 95 -6.43 9.49 -19.00
N LYS A 96 -5.36 8.91 -19.58
CA LYS A 96 -5.38 8.36 -20.94
C LYS A 96 -6.41 7.23 -21.08
N TRP A 97 -6.54 6.37 -20.07
CA TRP A 97 -7.56 5.33 -20.06
C TRP A 97 -8.97 5.94 -20.07
N ALA A 98 -9.23 6.94 -19.22
CA ALA A 98 -10.51 7.63 -19.13
C ALA A 98 -10.89 8.32 -20.44
N GLU A 99 -9.94 8.99 -21.10
CA GLU A 99 -10.14 9.60 -22.42
C GLU A 99 -10.58 8.57 -23.47
N ASN A 100 -9.91 7.42 -23.53
CA ASN A 100 -10.27 6.33 -24.46
C ASN A 100 -11.66 5.74 -24.20
N HIS A 101 -12.16 5.85 -22.97
CA HIS A 101 -13.50 5.40 -22.57
C HIS A 101 -14.52 6.55 -22.52
N GLN A 102 -14.13 7.74 -23.00
CA GLN A 102 -14.98 8.94 -23.05
C GLN A 102 -15.51 9.39 -21.67
N ILE A 103 -14.72 9.17 -20.61
CA ILE A 103 -15.04 9.58 -19.25
C ILE A 103 -14.47 10.98 -19.02
N PRO A 104 -15.29 12.03 -18.88
CA PRO A 104 -14.81 13.37 -18.64
C PRO A 104 -14.30 13.50 -17.19
N TYR A 105 -13.16 14.17 -17.04
CA TYR A 105 -12.62 14.56 -15.74
C TYR A 105 -11.89 15.90 -15.85
N THR A 106 -11.75 16.58 -14.71
CA THR A 106 -11.15 17.93 -14.64
C THR A 106 -9.87 17.98 -13.84
N THR A 107 -9.78 17.18 -12.78
CA THR A 107 -8.68 17.20 -11.82
C THR A 107 -8.34 15.78 -11.39
N TYR A 108 -7.20 15.61 -10.71
CA TYR A 108 -6.84 14.35 -10.08
C TYR A 108 -7.93 13.89 -9.10
N THR A 109 -8.42 14.79 -8.24
CA THR A 109 -9.47 14.48 -7.25
C THR A 109 -10.72 13.96 -7.95
N ASP A 110 -11.21 14.68 -8.95
CA ASP A 110 -12.39 14.28 -9.74
C ASP A 110 -12.20 12.90 -10.40
N LEU A 111 -11.06 12.67 -11.06
CA LEU A 111 -10.75 11.40 -11.72
C LEU A 111 -10.66 10.24 -10.73
N SER A 112 -9.94 10.44 -9.61
CA SER A 112 -9.74 9.41 -8.57
C SER A 112 -11.05 8.97 -7.91
N GLN A 113 -12.10 9.79 -7.96
CA GLN A 113 -13.39 9.48 -7.35
C GLN A 113 -14.45 9.01 -8.36
N LYS A 114 -14.08 8.76 -9.62
CA LYS A 114 -15.00 8.19 -10.62
C LYS A 114 -15.30 6.72 -10.31
N PRO A 115 -16.59 6.29 -10.34
CA PRO A 115 -16.94 4.88 -10.20
C PRO A 115 -16.19 3.98 -11.19
N GLU A 116 -16.02 4.42 -12.44
CA GLU A 116 -15.32 3.68 -13.48
C GLU A 116 -13.84 3.47 -13.15
N VAL A 117 -13.22 4.44 -12.45
CA VAL A 117 -11.83 4.32 -11.99
C VAL A 117 -11.74 3.38 -10.78
N TYR A 118 -12.71 3.39 -9.87
CA TYR A 118 -12.79 2.39 -8.81
C TYR A 118 -12.92 0.97 -9.38
N GLU A 119 -13.78 0.76 -10.38
CA GLU A 119 -13.91 -0.54 -11.05
C GLU A 119 -12.60 -0.97 -11.74
N LEU A 120 -11.94 -0.05 -12.44
CA LEU A 120 -10.62 -0.29 -13.03
C LEU A 120 -9.62 -0.74 -11.96
N ILE A 121 -9.47 0.02 -10.88
CA ILE A 121 -8.48 -0.28 -9.84
C ILE A 121 -8.86 -1.57 -9.09
N LYS A 122 -10.15 -1.80 -8.82
CA LYS A 122 -10.66 -3.02 -8.19
C LYS A 122 -10.24 -4.27 -8.97
N ALA A 123 -10.35 -4.25 -10.30
CA ALA A 123 -9.88 -5.37 -11.14
C ALA A 123 -8.38 -5.64 -10.95
N HIS A 124 -7.56 -4.60 -10.80
CA HIS A 124 -6.13 -4.73 -10.54
C HIS A 124 -5.82 -5.19 -9.09
N VAL A 125 -6.61 -4.77 -8.11
CA VAL A 125 -6.52 -5.27 -6.73
C VAL A 125 -6.89 -6.75 -6.65
N ILE A 126 -7.97 -7.18 -7.32
CA ILE A 126 -8.36 -8.59 -7.41
C ILE A 126 -7.23 -9.43 -8.02
N ARG A 127 -6.61 -8.94 -9.10
CA ARG A 127 -5.46 -9.61 -9.72
C ARG A 127 -4.26 -9.71 -8.77
N ALA A 128 -3.95 -8.65 -8.02
CA ALA A 128 -2.89 -8.69 -7.02
C ALA A 128 -3.21 -9.70 -5.90
N ASN A 129 -4.46 -9.76 -5.45
CA ASN A 129 -4.95 -10.69 -4.44
C ASN A 129 -4.89 -12.16 -4.86
N ALA A 130 -4.93 -12.48 -6.16
CA ALA A 130 -4.98 -13.85 -6.65
C ALA A 130 -3.81 -14.70 -6.14
N ASP A 131 -2.58 -14.17 -6.18
CA ASP A 131 -1.38 -14.86 -5.66
C ASP A 131 -1.00 -14.42 -4.24
N LEU A 132 -1.96 -13.93 -3.45
CA LEU A 132 -1.79 -13.70 -2.01
C LEU A 132 -2.50 -14.80 -1.21
N PRO A 133 -1.92 -15.24 -0.07
CA PRO A 133 -2.63 -16.08 0.89
C PRO A 133 -3.96 -15.43 1.29
N PRO A 134 -5.05 -16.20 1.51
CA PRO A 134 -6.37 -15.65 1.78
C PRO A 134 -6.42 -14.59 2.88
N ALA A 135 -5.66 -14.79 3.97
CA ALA A 135 -5.59 -13.86 5.10
C ALA A 135 -4.81 -12.56 4.80
N ALA A 136 -3.93 -12.56 3.80
CA ALA A 136 -3.15 -11.40 3.39
C ALA A 136 -3.80 -10.61 2.23
N ARG A 137 -4.96 -11.05 1.72
CA ARG A 137 -5.69 -10.37 0.64
C ARG A 137 -6.27 -9.06 1.14
N ILE A 138 -6.15 -8.02 0.31
CA ILE A 138 -6.78 -6.72 0.55
C ILE A 138 -8.29 -6.94 0.52
N ARG A 139 -8.97 -6.67 1.63
CA ARG A 139 -10.44 -6.76 1.74
C ARG A 139 -11.13 -5.48 1.30
N ARG A 140 -10.54 -4.34 1.61
CA ARG A 140 -11.11 -3.01 1.35
C ARG A 140 -10.00 -2.03 0.97
N PHE A 141 -10.31 -1.10 0.08
CA PHE A 141 -9.39 -0.04 -0.28
C PHE A 141 -10.13 1.28 -0.55
N LEU A 142 -9.38 2.37 -0.57
CA LEU A 142 -9.87 3.65 -1.07
C LEU A 142 -8.85 4.29 -2.02
N LEU A 143 -9.34 5.14 -2.92
CA LEU A 143 -8.51 5.97 -3.76
C LEU A 143 -8.32 7.32 -3.09
N LEU A 144 -7.07 7.69 -2.81
CA LEU A 144 -6.74 8.99 -2.23
C LEU A 144 -7.04 10.09 -3.24
N HIS A 145 -7.63 11.20 -2.77
CA HIS A 145 -7.98 12.40 -3.55
C HIS A 145 -6.80 13.30 -3.90
N LYS A 146 -5.61 13.02 -3.37
CA LYS A 146 -4.34 13.65 -3.73
C LYS A 146 -3.23 12.61 -3.79
N GLU A 147 -2.18 12.89 -4.56
CA GLU A 147 -0.96 12.10 -4.51
C GLU A 147 -0.24 12.27 -3.16
N LEU A 148 0.39 11.20 -2.69
CA LEU A 148 1.32 11.28 -1.56
C LEU A 148 2.59 12.01 -1.97
N ASP A 149 3.04 12.95 -1.13
CA ASP A 149 4.16 13.84 -1.45
C ASP A 149 5.31 13.71 -0.43
N ALA A 150 6.55 13.82 -0.91
CA ALA A 150 7.73 13.88 -0.06
C ALA A 150 7.81 15.19 0.73
N ASP A 151 7.32 16.31 0.15
CA ASP A 151 7.31 17.62 0.80
C ASP A 151 6.30 17.66 1.95
N ASP A 152 5.20 16.90 1.84
CA ASP A 152 4.24 16.67 2.91
C ASP A 152 4.75 15.67 3.97
N ALA A 153 6.00 15.19 3.82
CA ALA A 153 6.65 14.21 4.68
C ALA A 153 6.01 12.81 4.66
N GLU A 154 5.12 12.54 3.69
CA GLU A 154 4.39 11.27 3.52
C GLU A 154 5.28 10.20 2.88
N LEU A 155 6.15 10.64 1.98
CA LEU A 155 7.19 9.85 1.35
C LEU A 155 8.58 10.36 1.76
N THR A 156 9.60 9.51 1.66
CA THR A 156 10.99 9.98 1.60
C THR A 156 11.27 10.58 0.21
N ARG A 157 12.38 11.29 0.04
CA ARG A 157 12.84 11.73 -1.29
C ARG A 157 13.08 10.59 -2.28
N THR A 158 13.35 9.39 -1.77
CA THR A 158 13.44 8.14 -2.54
C THR A 158 12.09 7.45 -2.72
N ARG A 159 10.99 8.15 -2.43
CA ARG A 159 9.59 7.68 -2.51
C ARG A 159 9.26 6.47 -1.62
N LYS A 160 10.01 6.26 -0.53
CA LYS A 160 9.65 5.25 0.48
C LYS A 160 8.53 5.80 1.38
N VAL A 161 7.46 5.04 1.55
CA VAL A 161 6.33 5.41 2.42
C VAL A 161 6.78 5.57 3.87
N ARG A 162 6.41 6.68 4.51
CA ARG A 162 6.66 6.94 5.94
C ARG A 162 5.43 6.53 6.76
N ARG A 163 5.22 5.21 6.86
CA ARG A 163 4.00 4.58 7.42
C ARG A 163 3.54 5.16 8.76
N ARG A 164 4.45 5.43 9.71
CA ARG A 164 4.09 6.05 11.01
C ARG A 164 3.40 7.41 10.84
N LEU A 165 3.88 8.24 9.92
CA LEU A 165 3.30 9.55 9.68
C LEU A 165 1.98 9.44 8.90
N ILE A 166 1.91 8.52 7.92
CA ILE A 166 0.66 8.22 7.21
C ILE A 166 -0.41 7.77 8.20
N ALA A 167 -0.09 6.81 9.07
CA ALA A 167 -1.01 6.30 10.09
C ALA A 167 -1.52 7.41 11.01
N GLN A 168 -0.65 8.32 11.44
CA GLN A 168 -1.03 9.44 12.27
C GLN A 168 -1.90 10.48 11.54
N ARG A 169 -1.56 10.81 10.29
CA ARG A 169 -2.25 11.87 9.53
C ARG A 169 -3.62 11.43 9.01
N TYR A 170 -3.74 10.15 8.67
CA TYR A 170 -4.92 9.58 8.02
C TYR A 170 -5.67 8.60 8.93
N ASP A 171 -5.54 8.74 10.25
CA ASP A 171 -6.13 7.83 11.24
C ASP A 171 -7.64 7.66 11.04
N ASP A 172 -8.35 8.75 10.74
CA ASP A 172 -9.79 8.72 10.46
C ASP A 172 -10.13 7.88 9.21
N LEU A 173 -9.31 8.00 8.15
CA LEU A 173 -9.50 7.24 6.91
C LEU A 173 -9.18 5.76 7.10
N ILE A 174 -8.13 5.46 7.88
CA ILE A 174 -7.75 4.08 8.23
C ILE A 174 -8.88 3.46 9.07
N SER A 175 -9.36 4.17 10.08
CA SER A 175 -10.49 3.72 10.90
C SER A 175 -11.75 3.49 10.06
N ALA A 176 -12.02 4.35 9.08
CA ALA A 176 -13.14 4.19 8.16
C ALA A 176 -13.04 2.90 7.33
N LEU A 177 -11.84 2.53 6.85
CA LEU A 177 -11.60 1.26 6.15
C LEU A 177 -12.01 0.03 6.98
N TYR A 178 -11.92 0.10 8.31
CA TYR A 178 -12.28 -0.99 9.22
C TYR A 178 -13.70 -0.90 9.79
N SER A 179 -14.45 0.14 9.43
CA SER A 179 -15.85 0.33 9.83
C SER A 179 -16.84 -0.24 8.80
N GLN A 180 -18.14 -0.12 9.05
CA GLN A 180 -19.17 -0.50 8.06
C GLN A 180 -19.53 0.64 7.08
N THR A 181 -18.82 1.77 7.11
CA THR A 181 -19.06 2.86 6.15
C THR A 181 -18.46 2.54 4.78
N ASN A 182 -19.09 3.04 3.73
CA ASN A 182 -18.58 2.98 2.35
C ASN A 182 -18.10 4.34 1.86
N SER A 183 -18.12 5.36 2.72
CA SER A 183 -17.59 6.66 2.36
C SER A 183 -17.12 7.46 3.58
N VAL A 184 -16.15 8.34 3.38
CA VAL A 184 -15.60 9.21 4.41
C VAL A 184 -15.38 10.61 3.84
N GLU A 185 -15.93 11.63 4.52
CA GLU A 185 -15.72 13.02 4.14
C GLU A 185 -14.34 13.48 4.61
N VAL A 186 -13.60 14.11 3.70
CA VAL A 186 -12.25 14.61 3.96
C VAL A 186 -12.19 16.08 3.60
N GLU A 187 -11.67 16.86 4.54
CA GLU A 187 -11.35 18.26 4.34
C GLU A 187 -9.83 18.39 4.14
N THR A 188 -9.40 18.91 3.00
CA THR A 188 -7.98 19.14 2.69
C THR A 188 -7.74 20.56 2.29
N THR A 189 -6.73 21.17 2.90
CA THR A 189 -6.29 22.51 2.51
C THR A 189 -5.26 22.40 1.39
N ILE A 190 -5.62 22.85 0.20
CA ILE A 190 -4.68 23.00 -0.93
C ILE A 190 -4.04 24.38 -0.84
N THR A 191 -2.71 24.42 -0.85
CA THR A 191 -1.95 25.66 -1.00
C THR A 191 -1.56 25.83 -2.47
N TYR A 192 -2.07 26.86 -3.12
CA TYR A 192 -1.72 27.21 -4.50
C TYR A 192 -0.31 27.81 -4.55
N GLN A 193 0.29 27.79 -5.75
CA GLN A 193 1.63 28.34 -5.98
C GLN A 193 1.75 29.84 -5.66
N ASP A 194 0.63 30.57 -5.64
CA ASP A 194 0.56 31.98 -5.26
C ASP A 194 0.41 32.20 -3.73
N GLY A 195 0.47 31.12 -2.95
CA GLY A 195 0.35 31.14 -1.49
C GLY A 195 -1.08 31.17 -0.97
N ARG A 196 -2.10 31.21 -1.85
CA ARG A 196 -3.50 31.11 -1.41
C ARG A 196 -3.79 29.69 -0.92
N THR A 197 -4.62 29.58 0.11
CA THR A 197 -5.12 28.30 0.59
C THR A 197 -6.59 28.17 0.24
N ALA A 198 -7.01 27.02 -0.32
CA ALA A 198 -8.41 26.65 -0.43
C ALA A 198 -8.67 25.36 0.32
N VAL A 199 -9.79 25.34 1.03
CA VAL A 199 -10.32 24.13 1.64
C VAL A 199 -11.14 23.39 0.59
N ILE A 200 -10.74 22.18 0.26
CA ILE A 200 -11.50 21.26 -0.58
C ILE A 200 -12.12 20.19 0.32
N ARG A 201 -13.43 20.04 0.21
CA ARG A 201 -14.15 18.90 0.78
C ARG A 201 -14.40 17.88 -0.29
N THR A 202 -14.11 16.63 -0.01
CA THR A 202 -14.34 15.51 -0.92
C THR A 202 -14.82 14.33 -0.11
N ASN A 203 -15.82 13.64 -0.63
CA ASN A 203 -16.24 12.36 -0.08
C ASN A 203 -15.43 11.25 -0.77
N LEU A 204 -14.61 10.54 0.00
CA LEU A 204 -13.86 9.40 -0.52
C LEU A 204 -14.73 8.16 -0.40
N HIS A 205 -14.85 7.44 -1.51
CA HIS A 205 -15.50 6.13 -1.53
C HIS A 205 -14.57 5.06 -0.96
N ILE A 206 -15.14 4.07 -0.28
CA ILE A 206 -14.43 2.89 0.22
C ILE A 206 -15.00 1.68 -0.52
N GLU A 207 -14.11 0.98 -1.21
CA GLU A 207 -14.47 -0.13 -2.08
C GLU A 207 -14.17 -1.46 -1.42
N ASP A 208 -15.18 -2.34 -1.42
CA ASP A 208 -15.07 -3.72 -0.98
C ASP A 208 -14.52 -4.60 -2.11
N VAL A 209 -13.58 -5.47 -1.77
CA VAL A 209 -13.03 -6.48 -2.68
C VAL A 209 -13.63 -7.81 -2.27
N ASP A 210 -14.58 -8.31 -3.05
CA ASP A 210 -15.21 -9.62 -2.80
C ASP A 210 -14.14 -10.71 -2.73
N THR A 211 -13.93 -11.27 -1.54
CA THR A 211 -12.91 -12.27 -1.30
C THR A 211 -13.38 -13.71 -1.46
N GLU A 212 -14.63 -13.94 -1.87
CA GLU A 212 -15.22 -15.28 -2.02
C GLU A 212 -15.46 -15.72 -3.48
N ALA A 213 -15.31 -14.86 -4.49
CA ALA A 213 -15.60 -15.21 -5.88
C ALA A 213 -14.35 -15.15 -6.77
N VAL A 214 -13.68 -16.28 -6.96
CA VAL A 214 -12.89 -16.53 -8.17
C VAL A 214 -13.60 -17.67 -8.92
N PRO A 215 -14.33 -17.41 -10.01
CA PRO A 215 -14.75 -18.50 -10.88
C PRO A 215 -13.51 -19.05 -11.59
N THR A 216 -13.33 -20.37 -11.47
CA THR A 216 -12.31 -21.14 -12.18
C THR A 216 -12.39 -20.85 -13.69
N PRO A 217 -11.28 -20.55 -14.38
CA PRO A 217 -11.31 -20.45 -15.84
C PRO A 217 -11.62 -21.82 -16.44
N ALA A 218 -12.58 -21.82 -17.38
CA ALA A 218 -12.90 -22.96 -18.22
C ALA A 218 -11.78 -23.26 -19.23
#